data_AF-A0A182EVU0-F1
#
_entry.id   AF-A0A182EVU0-F1
#
_cell.length_a   1.000
_cell.length_b   1.000
_cell.length_c   1.000
_cell.angle_alpha   90.00
_cell.angle_beta   90.00
_cell.angle_gamma   90.00
#
_symmetry.space_group_name_H-M   'P 1'
#
loop_
_entity.id
_entity.type
_entity.pdbx_description
1 polymer ?
#
loop_
_entity_poly.entity_id
_entity_poly.type
_entity_poly.pdbx_seq_one_letter_code
_entity_poly.pdbx_strand_id
1 'polypeptide(L)'
;MVTYRSFDTVVEADEAVNYPTEFLNSIDLPGMPPRVLQLKIGVPIIMLQNMNQLKLCNGTRLARLQFPVRLAFVFTINKAQGLSLELCGLDLETDCFSHGQLYVACSRVGKPDSLYIYTENGTTKNIVYPQ
;
A
#
# COMPACT_ATOMS: atom_id res chain seq x y z
N MET A 1 11.97 3.78 18.28
CA MET A 1 11.04 2.84 17.62
C MET A 1 9.66 3.12 18.17
N VAL A 2 8.66 3.32 17.33
CA VAL A 2 7.28 3.65 17.71
C VAL A 2 6.38 2.47 17.29
N THR A 3 5.47 2.06 18.17
CA THR A 3 4.57 0.92 17.91
C THR A 3 3.13 1.40 17.88
N TYR A 4 2.43 1.11 16.79
CA TYR A 4 1.00 1.37 16.60
C TYR A 4 0.25 0.04 16.59
N ARG A 5 -0.93 0.00 17.21
CA ARG A 5 -1.80 -1.19 17.24
C ARG A 5 -3.14 -0.85 16.61
N SER A 6 -3.65 -1.73 15.75
CA SER A 6 -5.02 -1.61 15.25
C SER A 6 -6.04 -2.00 16.31
N PHE A 7 -7.21 -1.41 16.22
CA PHE A 7 -8.40 -1.78 16.99
C PHE A 7 -9.44 -2.33 16.03
N ASP A 8 -9.87 -3.57 16.30
CA ASP A 8 -10.82 -4.29 15.45
C ASP A 8 -12.13 -4.47 16.22
N THR A 9 -13.24 -4.06 15.61
CA THR A 9 -14.58 -4.13 16.19
C THR A 9 -15.56 -4.65 15.13
N VAL A 10 -16.56 -5.43 15.56
CA VAL A 10 -17.70 -5.82 14.71
C VAL A 10 -18.69 -4.66 14.67
N VAL A 11 -19.18 -4.31 13.48
CA VAL A 11 -20.13 -3.19 13.32
C VAL A 11 -21.48 -3.51 13.97
N GLU A 12 -21.93 -4.76 13.87
CA GLU A 12 -23.22 -5.22 14.37
C GLU A 12 -23.08 -5.85 15.76
N ALA A 13 -23.90 -5.39 16.72
CA ALA A 13 -23.78 -5.76 18.14
C ALA A 13 -24.26 -7.19 18.45
N ASP A 14 -25.20 -7.70 17.66
CA ASP A 14 -25.71 -9.08 17.71
C ASP A 14 -24.66 -10.09 17.23
N GLU A 15 -23.84 -9.72 16.24
CA GLU A 15 -22.72 -10.53 15.77
C GLU A 15 -21.46 -10.39 16.64
N ALA A 16 -21.30 -9.30 17.39
CA ALA A 16 -20.14 -9.07 18.27
C ALA A 16 -19.97 -10.17 19.35
N VAL A 17 -21.06 -10.84 19.74
CA VAL A 17 -21.04 -11.98 20.67
C VAL A 17 -20.37 -13.21 20.05
N ASN A 18 -20.45 -13.36 18.72
CA ASN A 18 -19.91 -14.51 17.99
C ASN A 18 -18.43 -14.35 17.62
N TYR A 19 -17.90 -13.12 17.64
CA TYR A 19 -16.53 -12.82 17.25
C TYR A 19 -15.79 -12.11 18.39
N PRO A 20 -15.25 -12.86 19.36
CA PRO A 20 -14.52 -12.27 20.48
C PRO A 20 -13.29 -11.51 19.98
N THR A 21 -12.87 -10.48 20.72
CA THR A 21 -11.77 -9.61 20.32
C THR A 21 -10.49 -10.40 20.08
N GLU A 22 -10.25 -11.48 20.85
CA GLU A 22 -9.13 -12.42 20.69
C GLU A 22 -9.13 -13.11 19.32
N PHE A 23 -10.31 -13.45 18.80
CA PHE A 23 -10.44 -14.02 17.46
C PHE A 23 -10.10 -12.97 16.40
N LEU A 24 -10.70 -11.77 16.47
CA LEU A 24 -10.41 -10.67 15.54
C LEU A 24 -8.90 -10.31 15.52
N ASN A 25 -8.31 -10.35 16.71
CA ASN A 25 -6.91 -10.12 16.98
C ASN A 25 -5.95 -11.13 16.32
N SER A 26 -6.46 -12.29 15.91
CA SER A 26 -5.72 -13.37 15.23
C SER A 26 -5.90 -13.37 13.70
N ILE A 27 -6.76 -12.48 13.16
CA ILE A 27 -7.07 -12.43 11.74
C ILE A 27 -5.99 -11.62 10.98
N ASP A 28 -5.13 -12.35 10.27
CA ASP A 28 -4.23 -11.81 9.24
C ASP A 28 -4.83 -12.00 7.84
N LEU A 29 -5.56 -10.97 7.38
CA LEU A 29 -6.17 -10.98 6.04
C LEU A 29 -5.18 -10.44 4.98
N PRO A 30 -5.01 -11.13 3.83
CA PRO A 30 -4.19 -10.62 2.75
C PRO A 30 -4.77 -9.30 2.24
N GLY A 31 -3.93 -8.27 2.18
CA GLY A 31 -4.34 -6.91 1.78
C GLY A 31 -4.60 -5.95 2.93
N MET A 32 -4.69 -6.41 4.18
CA MET A 32 -4.75 -5.50 5.35
C MET A 32 -3.38 -5.10 5.88
N PRO A 33 -3.25 -3.89 6.46
CA PRO A 33 -2.08 -3.53 7.26
C PRO A 33 -1.96 -4.49 8.46
N PRO A 34 -0.73 -4.84 8.87
CA PRO A 34 -0.52 -5.67 10.05
C PRO A 34 -1.14 -5.01 11.28
N ARG A 35 -1.69 -5.82 12.19
CA ARG A 35 -2.31 -5.36 13.44
C ARG A 35 -1.34 -4.59 14.32
N VAL A 36 -0.09 -5.04 14.38
CA VAL A 36 0.98 -4.33 15.08
C VAL A 36 1.93 -3.76 14.04
N LEU A 37 2.02 -2.43 13.98
CA LEU A 37 2.92 -1.72 13.10
C LEU A 37 4.06 -1.12 13.92
N GLN A 38 5.27 -1.62 13.73
CA GLN A 38 6.47 -1.09 14.36
C GLN A 38 7.25 -0.23 13.38
N LEU A 39 7.33 1.07 13.64
CA LEU A 39 8.04 2.03 12.80
C LEU A 39 9.33 2.50 13.49
N LYS A 40 10.41 2.57 12.71
CA LYS A 40 11.61 3.30 13.11
C LYS A 40 11.54 4.71 12.55
N ILE A 41 12.00 5.68 13.33
CA ILE A 41 12.06 7.09 12.89
C ILE A 41 12.97 7.15 11.65
N GLY A 42 12.50 7.80 10.59
CA GLY A 42 13.22 7.95 9.32
C GLY A 42 13.03 6.82 8.29
N VAL A 43 12.21 5.79 8.58
CA VAL A 43 11.90 4.74 7.60
C VAL A 43 10.78 5.21 6.66
N PRO A 44 10.93 5.06 5.32
CA PRO A 44 9.87 5.38 4.37
C PRO A 44 8.62 4.51 4.61
N ILE A 45 7.47 5.17 4.64
CA ILE A 45 6.16 4.56 4.75
C ILE A 45 5.29 5.03 3.58
N ILE A 46 4.36 4.17 3.15
CA ILE A 46 3.37 4.53 2.15
C ILE A 46 2.01 4.57 2.81
N MET A 47 1.28 5.68 2.62
CA MET A 47 -0.14 5.73 2.95
C MET A 47 -0.94 4.96 1.90
N LEU A 48 -1.66 3.94 2.33
CA LEU A 48 -2.74 3.34 1.56
C LEU A 48 -3.94 4.28 1.65
N GLN A 49 -4.46 4.76 0.53
CA GLN A 49 -5.78 5.38 0.55
C GLN A 49 -6.84 4.29 0.41
N ASN A 50 -7.95 4.45 1.14
CA ASN A 50 -9.17 3.64 1.05
C ASN A 50 -9.19 2.32 1.87
N MET A 51 -9.10 2.42 3.19
CA MET A 51 -9.52 1.33 4.10
C MET A 51 -10.99 1.49 4.48
N ASN A 52 -11.90 1.25 3.53
CA ASN A 52 -13.33 1.21 3.84
C ASN A 52 -13.76 -0.19 4.30
N GLN A 53 -14.82 -0.24 5.11
CA GLN A 53 -15.44 -1.40 5.78
C GLN A 53 -15.16 -2.74 5.10
N LEU A 54 -14.54 -3.66 5.83
CA LEU A 54 -14.15 -4.97 5.31
C LEU A 54 -15.26 -5.96 5.62
N LYS A 55 -15.77 -6.63 4.58
CA LYS A 55 -16.74 -7.72 4.73
C LYS A 55 -15.97 -9.02 4.96
N LEU A 56 -16.20 -9.65 6.11
CA LEU A 56 -15.75 -11.02 6.37
C LEU A 56 -16.57 -12.02 5.55
N CYS A 57 -16.08 -13.27 5.52
CA CYS A 57 -16.83 -14.43 5.06
C CYS A 57 -18.22 -14.44 5.75
N ASN A 58 -19.28 -14.63 4.97
CA ASN A 58 -20.69 -14.67 5.42
C ASN A 58 -21.39 -13.32 5.65
N GLY A 59 -20.79 -12.19 5.28
CA GLY A 59 -21.49 -10.90 5.26
C GLY A 59 -21.33 -10.03 6.52
N THR A 60 -20.69 -10.56 7.56
CA THR A 60 -20.28 -9.82 8.76
C THR A 60 -19.40 -8.63 8.37
N ARG A 61 -19.76 -7.42 8.83
CA ARG A 61 -18.99 -6.20 8.60
C ARG A 61 -18.01 -5.98 9.75
N LEU A 62 -16.73 -6.01 9.44
CA LEU A 62 -15.69 -5.57 10.38
C LEU A 62 -15.34 -4.09 10.16
N ALA A 63 -15.21 -3.39 11.27
CA ALA A 63 -14.57 -2.09 11.34
C ALA A 63 -13.19 -2.27 12.00
N ARG A 64 -12.13 -2.10 11.20
CA ARG A 64 -10.75 -2.02 11.69
C ARG A 64 -10.33 -0.56 11.69
N LEU A 65 -10.10 0.01 12.87
CA LEU A 65 -9.45 1.30 13.02
C LEU A 65 -7.94 1.07 13.01
N GLN A 66 -7.30 1.41 11.91
CA GLN A 66 -5.86 1.30 11.74
C GLN A 66 -5.34 2.42 10.87
N PHE A 67 -4.12 2.89 11.16
CA PHE A 67 -3.44 3.82 10.26
C PHE A 67 -3.30 3.14 8.90
N PRO A 68 -3.76 3.77 7.81
CA PRO A 68 -3.74 3.13 6.52
C PRO A 68 -2.34 3.30 5.93
N VAL A 69 -1.34 2.68 6.55
CA VAL A 69 0.08 2.81 6.20
C VAL A 69 0.74 1.44 6.11
N ARG A 70 1.70 1.29 5.21
CA ARG A 70 2.58 0.11 5.13
C ARG A 70 4.03 0.56 5.12
N LEU A 71 4.87 -0.23 5.78
CA LEU A 71 6.32 -0.18 5.59
C LEU A 71 6.63 -0.65 4.17
N ALA A 72 7.28 0.20 3.39
CA ALA A 72 7.70 -0.15 2.05
C ALA A 72 8.93 0.68 1.66
N PHE A 73 10.02 -0.02 1.38
CA PHE A 73 11.19 0.55 0.72
C PHE A 73 11.07 0.47 -0.80
N VAL A 74 10.30 -0.51 -1.31
CA VAL A 74 10.04 -0.77 -2.73
C VAL A 74 8.59 -1.22 -2.89
N PHE A 75 7.92 -0.78 -3.95
CA PHE A 75 6.54 -1.14 -4.26
C PHE A 75 6.31 -1.06 -5.77
N THR A 76 5.39 -1.88 -6.30
CA THR A 76 5.08 -1.89 -7.72
C THR A 76 4.28 -0.65 -8.13
N ILE A 77 4.38 -0.24 -9.40
CA ILE A 77 3.63 0.92 -9.95
C ILE A 77 2.13 0.78 -9.76
N ASN A 78 1.60 -0.44 -9.91
CA ASN A 78 0.17 -0.71 -9.69
C ASN A 78 -0.26 -0.38 -8.24
N LYS A 79 0.64 -0.53 -7.27
CA LYS A 79 0.41 -0.12 -5.87
C LYS A 79 0.67 1.37 -5.65
N ALA A 80 1.47 2.01 -6.50
CA ALA A 80 1.69 3.45 -6.52
C ALA A 80 0.54 4.24 -7.17
N GLN A 81 -0.37 3.57 -7.90
CA GLN A 81 -1.42 4.26 -8.65
C GLN A 81 -2.37 5.03 -7.72
N GLY A 82 -2.49 6.34 -7.96
CA GLY A 82 -3.28 7.25 -7.13
C GLY A 82 -2.50 7.87 -5.96
N LEU A 83 -1.24 7.47 -5.74
CA LEU A 83 -0.37 8.06 -4.72
C LEU A 83 0.48 9.20 -5.29
N SER A 84 0.83 10.15 -4.44
CA SER A 84 1.86 11.17 -4.71
C SER A 84 3.02 10.94 -3.75
N LEU A 85 4.24 10.93 -4.27
CA LEU A 85 5.47 10.62 -3.55
C LEU A 85 6.39 11.85 -3.53
N GLU A 86 7.00 12.13 -2.37
CA GLU A 86 7.98 13.21 -2.24
C GLU A 86 9.34 12.85 -2.82
N LEU A 87 9.70 11.56 -2.78
CA LEU A 87 10.94 10.99 -3.31
C LEU A 87 10.62 9.60 -3.87
N CYS A 88 11.08 9.29 -5.08
CA CYS A 88 10.85 7.99 -5.71
C CYS A 88 12.11 7.50 -6.41
N GLY A 89 12.43 6.21 -6.20
CA GLY A 89 13.37 5.45 -7.01
C GLY A 89 12.61 4.51 -7.93
N LEU A 90 12.88 4.55 -9.24
CA LEU A 90 12.39 3.58 -10.21
C LEU A 90 13.53 2.65 -10.60
N ASP A 91 13.36 1.37 -10.33
CA ASP A 91 14.27 0.32 -10.76
C ASP A 91 13.75 -0.31 -12.05
N LEU A 92 14.53 -0.18 -13.14
CA LEU A 92 14.20 -0.64 -14.48
C LEU A 92 15.18 -1.72 -14.97
N GLU A 93 15.79 -2.51 -14.08
CA GLU A 93 16.62 -3.67 -14.45
C GLU A 93 15.89 -4.64 -15.40
N THR A 94 14.60 -4.81 -15.21
CA THR A 94 13.76 -5.62 -16.09
C THR A 94 12.81 -4.76 -16.92
N ASP A 95 12.59 -5.13 -18.18
CA ASP A 95 11.59 -4.52 -19.06
C ASP A 95 10.16 -4.80 -18.53
N CYS A 96 9.70 -3.99 -17.57
CA CYS A 96 8.46 -4.25 -16.82
C CYS A 96 7.22 -3.57 -17.41
N PHE A 97 7.37 -2.61 -18.33
CA PHE A 97 6.31 -1.66 -18.60
C PHE A 97 5.43 -2.02 -19.78
N SER A 98 4.17 -2.32 -19.46
CA SER A 98 3.05 -2.20 -20.39
C SER A 98 2.84 -0.73 -20.78
N HIS A 99 2.05 -0.51 -21.83
CA HIS A 99 1.76 0.83 -22.33
C HIS A 99 1.34 1.83 -21.23
N GLY A 100 2.03 2.97 -21.18
CA GLY A 100 1.73 4.07 -20.26
C GLY A 100 2.21 3.89 -18.81
N GLN A 101 2.74 2.73 -18.41
CA GLN A 101 3.15 2.49 -17.03
C GLN A 101 4.36 3.32 -16.59
N LEU A 102 5.35 3.50 -17.48
CA LEU A 102 6.51 4.36 -17.20
C LEU A 102 6.07 5.80 -16.92
N TYR A 103 5.15 6.32 -17.74
CA TYR A 103 4.55 7.65 -17.53
C TYR A 103 3.79 7.72 -16.20
N VAL A 104 2.99 6.69 -15.88
CA VAL A 104 2.25 6.60 -14.63
C VAL A 104 3.19 6.56 -13.42
N ALA A 105 4.38 5.97 -13.54
CA ALA A 105 5.38 5.91 -12.48
C ALA A 105 6.05 7.27 -12.26
N CYS A 106 6.55 7.89 -13.33
CA CYS A 106 7.20 9.19 -13.26
C CYS A 106 6.26 10.30 -12.76
N SER A 107 4.98 10.24 -13.14
CA SER A 107 3.96 11.20 -12.68
C SER A 107 3.60 11.10 -11.19
N ARG A 108 4.13 10.10 -10.46
CA ARG A 108 3.93 10.00 -9.00
C ARG A 108 4.77 10.99 -8.20
N VAL A 109 5.80 11.59 -8.80
CA VAL A 109 6.66 12.56 -8.14
C VAL A 109 6.37 13.96 -8.67
N GLY A 110 6.20 14.91 -7.75
CA GLY A 110 5.90 16.30 -8.12
C GLY A 110 7.09 17.11 -8.63
N LYS A 111 8.33 16.66 -8.38
CA LYS A 111 9.58 17.35 -8.75
C LYS A 111 10.55 16.38 -9.44
N PRO A 112 11.14 16.75 -10.58
CA PRO A 112 12.13 15.92 -11.27
C PRO A 112 13.34 15.54 -10.40
N ASP A 113 13.84 16.47 -9.59
CA ASP A 113 15.01 16.26 -8.70
C ASP A 113 14.77 15.21 -7.60
N SER A 114 13.51 14.82 -7.40
CA SER A 114 13.11 13.82 -6.42
C SER A 114 12.75 12.47 -7.07
N LEU A 115 13.02 12.32 -8.38
CA LEU A 115 12.86 11.09 -9.12
C LEU A 115 14.24 10.55 -9.52
N TYR A 116 14.57 9.36 -9.02
CA TYR A 116 15.80 8.65 -9.33
C TYR A 116 15.43 7.44 -10.19
N ILE A 117 16.05 7.30 -11.35
CA ILE A 117 15.78 6.16 -12.24
C ILE A 117 17.07 5.38 -12.39
N TYR A 118 17.02 4.10 -12.04
CA TYR A 118 18.09 3.15 -12.24
C TYR A 118 17.76 2.22 -13.41
N THR A 119 18.73 2.02 -14.29
CA THR A 119 18.63 1.15 -15.46
C THR A 119 19.99 0.48 -15.65
N GLU A 120 20.04 -0.80 -15.99
CA GLU A 120 21.30 -1.54 -16.15
C GLU A 120 22.21 -0.92 -17.25
N ASN A 121 21.61 -0.44 -18.35
CA ASN A 121 22.33 0.04 -19.54
C ASN A 121 22.11 1.53 -19.85
N GLY A 122 21.64 2.33 -18.88
CA GLY A 122 21.33 3.75 -19.08
C GLY A 122 20.07 4.02 -19.94
N THR A 123 19.38 2.97 -20.41
CA THR A 123 18.18 3.07 -21.27
C THR A 123 17.16 2.00 -20.88
N THR A 124 15.89 2.25 -21.23
CA THR A 124 14.77 1.33 -21.00
C THR A 124 13.82 1.35 -22.20
N LYS A 125 13.11 0.25 -22.46
CA LYS A 125 12.12 0.18 -23.54
C LYS A 125 10.81 0.83 -23.10
N ASN A 126 10.42 1.93 -23.78
CA ASN A 126 9.11 2.55 -23.57
C ASN A 126 8.08 2.02 -24.59
N ILE A 127 7.03 1.35 -24.11
CA ILE A 127 5.95 0.84 -24.97
C ILE A 127 4.86 1.92 -25.13
N VAL A 128 4.69 2.45 -26.34
CA VAL A 128 3.68 3.46 -26.67
C VAL A 128 2.77 2.93 -27.79
N TYR A 129 1.49 2.68 -27.51
CA TYR A 129 0.50 2.41 -28.55
C TYR A 129 0.06 3.72 -29.21
N PRO A 130 -0.08 3.76 -30.55
CA PRO A 130 -0.66 4.90 -31.25
C PRO A 130 -2.13 5.09 -30.84
N GLN A 131 -2.58 6.36 -30.82
CA GLN A 131 -3.98 6.73 -30.59
C GLN A 131 -4.80 6.66 -31.89
#